data_AF-A0AAQ5Z6E0-F1
#
_entry.id   AF-A0AAQ5Z6E0-F1
#
_cell.length_a   1.000
_cell.length_b   1.000
_cell.length_c   1.000
_cell.angle_alpha   90.00
_cell.angle_beta   90.00
_cell.angle_gamma   90.00
#
_symmetry.space_group_name_H-M   'P 1'
#
loop_
_entity.id
_entity.type
_entity.pdbx_description
1 polymer ?
#
loop_
_entity_poly.entity_id
_entity_poly.type
_entity_poly.pdbx_seq_one_letter_code
_entity_poly.pdbx_strand_id
1 'polypeptide(L)'
;MSPRKRPLVPVGSRRKASDDVFPFDLLPVECRLHVLSFLGEVDKCSCALVCLSWSRLVRSWKLWRVADYSRRGVFHLGQEGLLVSNREFERWKAWVHHYTHHLISRRASLLTLKASFDLGDRSNDWARLLRHLLDNVHCRDLSQLDLNWTFTLLEPLDLRVHSSSSSHQDSSTKMDQVTSFQDLLSKLTQSCPRISKMRVHFDWSDPSVALLSRFQQLRVLELKYFWVFKGVAPATLQTLTSALPNLRSLTLHILVPLRNLGTSYSLESSSLEFLDVSPSRGLVFSRLRLPALRELRAKKIVRGITLDRRTRLRIQSRWPCLYQVLRDGTPRLQVLNNERLGAGWRDQTYGDLDSILDQACYCIQHLDSWLW
;
A
#
# COMPACT_ATOMS: atom_id res chain seq x y z
N MET A 1 -54.86 14.32 -77.82
CA MET A 1 -53.64 13.72 -77.25
C MET A 1 -52.82 14.79 -76.58
N SER A 2 -52.66 14.69 -75.25
CA SER A 2 -51.68 15.46 -74.47
C SER A 2 -51.12 14.53 -73.40
N PRO A 3 -49.79 14.54 -73.13
CA PRO A 3 -49.14 13.47 -72.40
C PRO A 3 -49.39 13.57 -70.89
N ARG A 4 -49.72 12.42 -70.28
CA ARG A 4 -49.81 12.24 -68.82
C ARG A 4 -48.46 12.56 -68.17
N LYS A 5 -48.41 13.61 -67.35
CA LYS A 5 -47.29 13.94 -66.47
C LYS A 5 -47.13 12.83 -65.43
N ARG A 6 -45.95 12.19 -65.39
CA ARG A 6 -45.55 11.26 -64.32
C ARG A 6 -45.40 12.07 -63.02
N PRO A 7 -46.00 11.64 -61.89
CA PRO A 7 -45.71 12.26 -60.60
C PRO A 7 -44.26 11.95 -60.19
N LEU A 8 -43.52 12.98 -59.82
CA LEU A 8 -42.21 12.88 -59.20
C LEU A 8 -42.36 12.22 -57.83
N VAL A 9 -41.74 11.03 -57.67
CA VAL A 9 -41.65 10.34 -56.38
C VAL A 9 -40.68 11.14 -55.49
N PRO A 10 -41.04 11.46 -54.23
CA PRO A 10 -40.15 12.16 -53.33
C PRO A 10 -38.90 11.31 -53.05
N VAL A 11 -37.72 11.92 -53.19
CA VAL A 11 -36.46 11.41 -52.63
C VAL A 11 -36.57 11.47 -51.10
N GLY A 12 -37.16 10.43 -50.52
CA GLY A 12 -37.55 10.42 -49.12
C GLY A 12 -37.62 9.01 -48.57
N SER A 13 -36.59 8.20 -48.77
CA SER A 13 -36.37 7.00 -47.96
C SER A 13 -34.92 6.55 -48.05
N ARG A 14 -34.00 7.30 -47.43
CA ARG A 14 -32.87 6.63 -46.81
C ARG A 14 -33.45 5.80 -45.67
N ARG A 15 -33.76 4.54 -45.94
CA ARG A 15 -33.84 3.51 -44.89
C ARG A 15 -32.52 3.62 -44.13
N LYS A 16 -32.54 4.26 -42.95
CA LYS A 16 -31.51 4.02 -41.95
C LYS A 16 -31.50 2.50 -41.79
N ALA A 17 -30.38 1.86 -42.08
CA ALA A 17 -30.14 0.54 -41.54
C ALA A 17 -30.48 0.66 -40.05
N SER A 18 -31.52 -0.07 -39.61
CA SER A 18 -31.69 -0.30 -38.20
C SER A 18 -30.39 -0.95 -37.78
N ASP A 19 -29.52 -0.23 -37.07
CA ASP A 19 -28.44 -0.86 -36.36
C ASP A 19 -29.11 -1.92 -35.50
N ASP A 20 -28.95 -3.20 -35.87
CA ASP A 20 -29.41 -4.36 -35.12
C ASP A 20 -28.56 -4.45 -33.85
N VAL A 21 -28.78 -3.48 -32.95
CA VAL A 21 -28.13 -3.43 -31.66
C VAL A 21 -28.87 -4.41 -30.76
N PHE A 22 -28.18 -5.47 -30.35
CA PHE A 22 -28.71 -6.41 -29.37
C PHE A 22 -29.07 -5.64 -28.07
N PRO A 23 -30.32 -5.74 -27.58
CA PRO A 23 -30.76 -4.97 -26.42
C PRO A 23 -30.11 -5.49 -25.12
N PHE A 24 -29.45 -4.59 -24.39
CA PHE A 24 -28.71 -4.92 -23.17
C PHE A 24 -29.56 -5.64 -22.12
N ASP A 25 -30.85 -5.30 -21.99
CA ASP A 25 -31.74 -5.91 -20.99
C ASP A 25 -32.05 -7.39 -21.24
N LEU A 26 -31.82 -7.91 -22.45
CA LEU A 26 -31.95 -9.34 -22.76
C LEU A 26 -30.72 -10.15 -22.33
N LEU A 27 -29.62 -9.51 -21.93
CA LEU A 27 -28.47 -10.22 -21.38
C LEU A 27 -28.81 -10.86 -20.02
N PRO A 28 -28.27 -12.06 -19.71
CA PRO A 28 -28.31 -12.62 -18.37
C PRO A 28 -27.78 -11.62 -17.34
N VAL A 29 -28.35 -11.63 -16.13
CA VAL A 29 -27.99 -10.68 -15.05
C VAL A 29 -26.48 -10.68 -14.80
N GLU A 30 -25.84 -11.84 -14.76
CA GLU A 30 -24.40 -11.95 -14.53
C GLU A 30 -23.57 -11.30 -15.65
N CYS A 31 -24.01 -11.40 -16.91
CA CYS A 31 -23.37 -10.72 -18.03
C CYS A 31 -23.52 -9.20 -17.93
N ARG A 32 -24.70 -8.71 -17.55
CA ARG A 32 -24.94 -7.28 -17.31
C ARG A 32 -24.07 -6.75 -16.18
N LEU A 33 -23.99 -7.49 -15.07
CA LEU A 33 -23.11 -7.13 -13.95
C LEU A 33 -21.63 -7.16 -14.36
N HIS A 34 -21.22 -8.12 -15.19
CA HIS A 34 -19.86 -8.17 -15.72
C HIS A 34 -19.54 -6.94 -16.57
N VAL A 35 -20.42 -6.53 -17.48
CA VAL A 35 -20.26 -5.31 -18.27
C VAL A 35 -20.16 -4.07 -17.37
N LEU A 36 -21.09 -3.92 -16.41
CA LEU A 36 -21.07 -2.80 -15.47
C LEU A 36 -19.85 -2.83 -14.52
N SER A 37 -19.18 -3.97 -14.36
CA SER A 37 -18.01 -4.08 -13.50
C SER A 37 -16.79 -3.33 -14.02
N PHE A 38 -16.71 -3.11 -15.35
CA PHE A 38 -15.66 -2.33 -16.00
C PHE A 38 -15.81 -0.82 -15.82
N LEU A 39 -16.98 -0.36 -15.37
CA LEU A 39 -17.27 1.06 -15.18
C LEU A 39 -16.65 1.61 -13.88
N GLY A 40 -16.29 2.89 -13.91
CA GLY A 40 -15.96 3.65 -12.71
C GLY A 40 -17.16 3.81 -11.77
N GLU A 41 -16.94 4.22 -10.53
CA GLU A 41 -18.02 4.41 -9.55
C GLU A 41 -19.03 5.49 -9.98
N VAL A 42 -18.55 6.57 -10.59
CA VAL A 42 -19.40 7.65 -11.11
C VAL A 42 -20.26 7.16 -12.27
N ASP A 43 -19.68 6.39 -13.20
CA ASP A 43 -20.40 5.84 -14.34
C ASP A 43 -21.42 4.78 -13.91
N LYS A 44 -21.10 3.97 -12.90
CA LYS A 44 -22.06 3.06 -12.26
C LYS A 44 -23.25 3.82 -11.70
N CYS A 45 -23.01 4.92 -10.99
CA CYS A 45 -24.10 5.77 -10.48
C CYS A 45 -24.93 6.39 -11.63
N SER A 46 -24.29 6.82 -12.72
CA SER A 46 -24.98 7.35 -13.90
C SER A 46 -25.84 6.28 -14.58
N CYS A 47 -25.35 5.04 -14.65
CA CYS A 47 -26.10 3.88 -15.14
C CYS A 47 -27.38 3.64 -14.33
N ALA A 48 -27.38 3.95 -13.02
CA ALA A 48 -28.57 3.78 -12.19
C ALA A 48 -29.73 4.73 -12.56
N LEU A 49 -29.47 5.78 -13.34
CA LEU A 49 -30.45 6.75 -13.80
C LEU A 49 -31.10 6.37 -15.14
N VAL A 50 -30.58 5.37 -15.85
CA VAL A 50 -31.05 4.96 -17.18
C VAL A 50 -32.48 4.39 -17.10
N CYS A 51 -32.70 3.39 -16.25
CA CYS A 51 -34.01 2.80 -16.02
C CYS A 51 -34.04 2.01 -14.70
N LEU A 52 -35.23 1.53 -14.31
CA LEU A 52 -35.42 0.76 -13.07
C LEU A 52 -34.60 -0.56 -13.05
N SER A 53 -34.48 -1.24 -14.20
CA SER A 53 -33.68 -2.47 -14.36
C SER A 53 -32.21 -2.19 -14.02
N TRP A 54 -31.64 -1.14 -14.61
CA TRP A 54 -30.25 -0.74 -14.38
C TRP A 54 -30.04 -0.23 -12.95
N SER A 55 -31.00 0.52 -12.41
CA SER A 55 -30.95 0.97 -11.01
C SER A 55 -30.86 -0.20 -10.03
N ARG A 56 -31.62 -1.29 -10.27
CA ARG A 56 -31.54 -2.52 -9.47
C ARG A 56 -30.21 -3.24 -9.66
N LEU A 57 -29.70 -3.32 -10.90
CA LEU A 57 -28.41 -3.95 -11.20
C LEU A 57 -27.25 -3.22 -10.51
N VAL A 58 -27.20 -1.89 -10.59
CA VAL A 58 -26.13 -1.07 -9.99
C VAL A 58 -26.10 -1.22 -8.47
N ARG A 59 -27.23 -1.49 -7.81
CA ARG A 59 -27.28 -1.77 -6.36
C ARG A 59 -26.70 -3.13 -5.97
N SER A 60 -26.34 -3.98 -6.93
CA SER A 60 -25.72 -5.28 -6.65
C SER A 60 -24.39 -5.10 -5.92
N TRP A 61 -24.24 -5.83 -4.82
CA TRP A 61 -23.02 -5.88 -4.01
C TRP A 61 -21.76 -6.26 -4.82
N LYS A 62 -21.93 -7.03 -5.90
CA LYS A 62 -20.85 -7.50 -6.79
C LYS A 62 -20.14 -6.36 -7.54
N LEU A 63 -20.78 -5.20 -7.70
CA LEU A 63 -20.22 -4.05 -8.44
C LEU A 63 -19.34 -3.14 -7.58
N TRP A 64 -19.50 -3.23 -6.25
CA TRP A 64 -18.83 -2.38 -5.27
C TRP A 64 -17.73 -3.16 -4.59
N ARG A 65 -16.57 -3.23 -5.25
CA ARG A 65 -15.44 -4.08 -4.84
C ARG A 65 -14.26 -3.32 -4.26
N VAL A 66 -14.29 -1.99 -4.29
CA VAL A 66 -13.18 -1.13 -3.90
C VAL A 66 -13.68 -0.07 -2.95
N ALA A 67 -13.14 -0.03 -1.73
CA ALA A 67 -13.31 1.07 -0.80
C ALA A 67 -12.02 1.90 -0.85
N ASP A 68 -11.98 2.97 -1.64
CA ASP A 68 -10.79 3.80 -1.84
C ASP A 68 -11.03 5.25 -1.42
N TYR A 69 -10.64 5.56 -0.19
CA TYR A 69 -10.73 6.89 0.41
C TYR A 69 -9.55 7.79 0.05
N SER A 70 -8.57 7.29 -0.72
CA SER A 70 -7.41 8.06 -1.17
C SER A 70 -7.65 8.85 -2.46
N ARG A 71 -8.82 8.63 -3.11
CA ARG A 71 -9.19 9.30 -4.35
C ARG A 71 -9.44 10.78 -4.11
N ARG A 72 -8.58 11.60 -4.73
CA ARG A 72 -8.72 13.06 -4.78
C ARG A 72 -9.80 13.53 -5.76
N GLY A 73 -10.49 12.64 -6.46
CA GLY A 73 -11.36 12.96 -7.61
C GLY A 73 -12.56 13.89 -7.33
N VAL A 74 -12.79 14.30 -6.09
CA VAL A 74 -13.80 15.30 -5.70
C VAL A 74 -13.18 16.69 -5.45
N PHE A 75 -11.85 16.78 -5.36
CA PHE A 75 -11.10 18.00 -5.08
C PHE A 75 -10.21 18.32 -6.28
N HIS A 76 -10.28 19.57 -6.76
CA HIS A 76 -9.65 20.00 -7.99
C HIS A 76 -8.21 19.48 -8.15
N LEU A 77 -7.97 18.73 -9.24
CA LEU A 77 -6.62 18.39 -9.69
C LEU A 77 -5.86 19.68 -9.96
N GLY A 78 -4.79 19.93 -9.22
CA GLY A 78 -3.91 21.07 -9.50
C GLY A 78 -2.85 21.35 -8.46
N GLN A 79 -2.95 20.80 -7.25
CA GLN A 79 -2.01 21.11 -6.18
C GLN A 79 -1.44 19.84 -5.53
N GLU A 80 -0.35 19.37 -6.11
CA GLU A 80 0.58 18.49 -5.41
C GLU A 80 1.29 19.31 -4.33
N GLY A 81 0.85 19.13 -3.07
CA GLY A 81 1.58 19.60 -1.89
C GLY A 81 0.92 20.67 -1.02
N LEU A 82 -0.34 21.08 -1.25
CA LEU A 82 -0.89 22.26 -0.58
C LEU A 82 -1.85 21.98 0.58
N LEU A 83 -1.68 22.82 1.60
CA LEU A 83 -2.66 23.20 2.63
C LEU A 83 -4.07 23.17 2.06
N VAL A 84 -4.86 22.19 2.48
CA VAL A 84 -6.28 22.12 2.13
C VAL A 84 -7.02 23.07 3.06
N SER A 85 -8.02 23.81 2.57
CA SER A 85 -8.83 24.65 3.45
C SER A 85 -9.69 23.79 4.40
N ASN A 86 -10.02 24.30 5.59
CA ASN A 86 -10.95 23.61 6.52
C ASN A 86 -12.26 23.22 5.82
N ARG A 87 -12.77 24.08 4.92
CA ARG A 87 -14.00 23.81 4.17
C ARG A 87 -13.87 22.61 3.23
N GLU A 88 -12.73 22.46 2.57
CA GLU A 88 -12.46 21.33 1.68
C GLU A 88 -12.26 20.04 2.48
N PHE A 89 -11.58 20.12 3.63
CA PHE A 89 -11.45 18.99 4.54
C PHE A 89 -12.81 18.50 5.06
N GLU A 90 -13.69 19.41 5.50
CA GLU A 90 -15.03 19.04 5.95
C GLU A 90 -15.89 18.45 4.82
N ARG A 91 -15.76 18.97 3.59
CA ARG A 91 -16.41 18.37 2.41
C ARG A 91 -15.89 16.96 2.15
N TRP A 92 -14.58 16.74 2.27
CA TRP A 92 -13.97 15.43 2.08
C TRP A 92 -14.43 14.47 3.17
N LYS A 93 -14.44 14.89 4.43
CA LYS A 93 -14.97 14.12 5.56
C LYS A 93 -16.43 13.72 5.33
N ALA A 94 -17.29 14.67 4.96
CA ALA A 94 -18.68 14.37 4.62
C ALA A 94 -18.79 13.35 3.48
N TRP A 95 -17.94 13.47 2.44
CA TRP A 95 -17.86 12.49 1.36
C TRP A 95 -17.42 11.10 1.87
N VAL A 96 -16.41 11.00 2.75
CA VAL A 96 -15.97 9.73 3.35
C VAL A 96 -17.13 9.04 4.07
N HIS A 97 -17.90 9.77 4.88
CA HIS A 97 -19.06 9.22 5.58
C HIS A 97 -20.17 8.77 4.61
N HIS A 98 -20.53 9.61 3.64
CA HIS A 98 -21.53 9.24 2.63
C HIS A 98 -21.11 8.03 1.79
N TYR A 99 -19.84 7.97 1.41
CA TYR A 99 -19.30 6.86 0.63
C TYR A 99 -19.31 5.56 1.45
N THR A 100 -18.93 5.63 2.72
CA THR A 100 -19.01 4.49 3.65
C THR A 100 -20.44 3.99 3.79
N HIS A 101 -21.41 4.90 4.01
CA HIS A 101 -22.82 4.55 4.08
C HIS A 101 -23.33 3.94 2.76
N HIS A 102 -22.90 4.48 1.62
CA HIS A 102 -23.22 3.94 0.30
C HIS A 102 -22.78 2.48 0.15
N LEU A 103 -21.55 2.14 0.56
CA LEU A 103 -21.01 0.78 0.52
C LEU A 103 -21.77 -0.17 1.46
N ILE A 104 -22.05 0.28 2.69
CA ILE A 104 -22.79 -0.47 3.70
C ILE A 104 -24.23 -0.76 3.24
N SER A 105 -24.95 0.26 2.76
CA SER A 105 -26.35 0.11 2.30
C SER A 105 -26.52 -0.91 1.17
N ARG A 106 -25.46 -1.19 0.41
CA ARG A 106 -25.43 -2.18 -0.68
C ARG A 106 -24.78 -3.50 -0.28
N ARG A 107 -24.32 -3.64 0.96
CA ARG A 107 -23.52 -4.79 1.45
C ARG A 107 -22.37 -5.12 0.48
N ALA A 108 -21.60 -4.10 0.10
CA ALA A 108 -20.51 -4.21 -0.87
C ALA A 108 -19.62 -5.45 -0.65
N SER A 109 -19.15 -6.10 -1.72
CA SER A 109 -18.16 -7.20 -1.62
C SER A 109 -16.77 -6.69 -1.92
N LEU A 110 -16.11 -6.24 -0.85
CA LEU A 110 -14.81 -5.58 -0.95
C LEU A 110 -13.69 -6.57 -1.29
N LEU A 111 -12.94 -6.25 -2.33
CA LEU A 111 -11.65 -6.85 -2.67
C LEU A 111 -10.47 -5.97 -2.28
N THR A 112 -10.65 -4.65 -2.28
CA THR A 112 -9.60 -3.67 -2.02
C THR A 112 -10.09 -2.63 -1.03
N LEU A 113 -9.28 -2.35 -0.01
CA LEU A 113 -9.48 -1.26 0.94
C LEU A 113 -8.24 -0.36 0.92
N LYS A 114 -8.46 0.94 0.64
CA LYS A 114 -7.42 1.97 0.70
C LYS A 114 -7.88 3.14 1.56
N ALA A 115 -7.11 3.47 2.57
CA ALA A 115 -7.42 4.56 3.48
C ALA A 115 -6.16 5.26 3.99
N SER A 116 -6.28 6.55 4.28
CA SER A 116 -5.26 7.34 4.96
C SER A 116 -5.95 8.18 6.03
N PHE A 117 -6.03 7.61 7.23
CA PHE A 117 -6.76 8.14 8.38
C PHE A 117 -5.86 8.08 9.62
N ASP A 118 -5.82 9.14 10.42
CA ASP A 118 -5.22 9.08 11.74
C ASP A 118 -6.13 8.25 12.66
N LEU A 119 -5.75 7.02 12.98
CA LEU A 119 -6.60 6.15 13.81
C LEU A 119 -6.57 6.51 15.30
N GLY A 120 -5.71 7.43 15.73
CA GLY A 120 -5.73 7.97 17.09
C GLY A 120 -6.69 9.15 17.24
N ASP A 121 -7.15 9.73 16.13
CA ASP A 121 -8.01 10.91 16.13
C ASP A 121 -9.40 10.59 16.70
N ARG A 122 -9.62 11.02 17.95
CA ARG A 122 -10.87 10.84 18.68
C ARG A 122 -12.00 11.74 18.16
N SER A 123 -11.66 12.85 17.50
CA SER A 123 -12.66 13.81 17.02
C SER A 123 -13.41 13.30 15.80
N ASN A 124 -12.68 12.65 14.89
CA ASN A 124 -13.24 12.12 13.65
C ASN A 124 -13.52 10.61 13.71
N ASP A 125 -12.90 9.90 14.67
CA ASP A 125 -13.25 8.51 15.01
C ASP A 125 -13.13 7.53 13.82
N TRP A 126 -12.10 7.76 13.00
CA TRP A 126 -11.85 7.01 11.77
C TRP A 126 -11.68 5.50 12.00
N ALA A 127 -11.11 5.12 13.14
CA ALA A 127 -10.98 3.71 13.53
C ALA A 127 -12.35 3.02 13.66
N ARG A 128 -13.32 3.69 14.30
CA ARG A 128 -14.68 3.17 14.42
C ARG A 128 -15.38 3.13 13.07
N LEU A 129 -15.17 4.13 12.22
CA LEU A 129 -15.72 4.15 10.86
C LEU A 129 -15.26 2.93 10.04
N LEU A 130 -13.96 2.63 10.04
CA LEU A 130 -13.43 1.46 9.33
C LEU A 130 -13.93 0.14 9.92
N ARG A 131 -14.02 0.02 11.24
CA ARG A 131 -14.59 -1.16 11.89
C ARG A 131 -16.06 -1.35 11.51
N HIS A 132 -16.84 -0.27 11.57
CA HIS A 132 -18.25 -0.28 11.20
C HIS A 132 -18.46 -0.67 9.72
N LEU A 133 -17.59 -0.19 8.82
CA LEU A 133 -17.58 -0.66 7.43
C LEU A 133 -17.36 -2.18 7.36
N LEU A 134 -16.29 -2.69 7.99
CA LEU A 134 -15.93 -4.11 7.94
C LEU A 134 -17.01 -5.02 8.55
N ASP A 135 -17.76 -4.54 9.55
CA ASP A 135 -18.87 -5.25 10.17
C ASP A 135 -20.10 -5.39 9.26
N ASN A 136 -20.29 -4.46 8.31
CA ASN A 136 -21.52 -4.33 7.55
C ASN A 136 -21.37 -4.64 6.04
N VAL A 137 -20.17 -5.00 5.58
CA VAL A 137 -19.87 -5.35 4.19
C VAL A 137 -19.32 -6.77 4.05
N HIS A 138 -19.40 -7.35 2.85
CA HIS A 138 -18.81 -8.65 2.56
C HIS A 138 -17.29 -8.52 2.30
N CYS A 139 -16.47 -8.66 3.33
CA CYS A 139 -15.01 -8.48 3.27
C CYS A 139 -14.18 -9.78 3.34
N ARG A 140 -14.81 -10.96 3.32
CA ARG A 140 -14.08 -12.25 3.38
C ARG A 140 -13.10 -12.46 2.21
N ASP A 141 -13.41 -11.88 1.06
CA ASP A 141 -12.60 -11.92 -0.15
C ASP A 141 -11.66 -10.71 -0.31
N LEU A 142 -11.58 -9.85 0.71
CA LEU A 142 -10.66 -8.73 0.71
C LEU A 142 -9.23 -9.25 0.52
N SER A 143 -8.61 -8.82 -0.57
CA SER A 143 -7.33 -9.33 -1.05
C SER A 143 -6.21 -8.29 -0.97
N GLN A 144 -6.57 -7.00 -0.97
CA GLN A 144 -5.64 -5.88 -0.99
C GLN A 144 -5.98 -4.86 0.11
N LEU A 145 -4.98 -4.51 0.92
CA LEU A 145 -5.05 -3.47 1.93
C LEU A 145 -3.94 -2.44 1.71
N ASP A 146 -4.30 -1.16 1.56
CA ASP A 146 -3.37 -0.02 1.61
C ASP A 146 -3.85 0.95 2.70
N LEU A 147 -3.23 0.88 3.87
CA LEU A 147 -3.67 1.64 5.03
C LEU A 147 -2.53 2.49 5.58
N ASN A 148 -2.72 3.80 5.51
CA ASN A 148 -1.97 4.72 6.35
C ASN A 148 -2.80 5.09 7.57
N TRP A 149 -2.45 4.56 8.73
CA TRP A 149 -3.18 4.81 9.97
C TRP A 149 -2.61 5.98 10.81
N THR A 150 -1.58 6.65 10.30
CA THR A 150 -0.76 7.60 11.07
C THR A 150 -1.13 9.06 10.82
N PHE A 151 -1.87 9.33 9.74
CA PHE A 151 -2.29 10.67 9.34
C PHE A 151 -3.59 10.61 8.55
N THR A 152 -4.41 11.65 8.68
CA THR A 152 -5.62 11.85 7.88
C THR A 152 -5.31 12.62 6.60
N LEU A 153 -5.64 12.06 5.44
CA LEU A 153 -5.46 12.73 4.15
C LEU A 153 -6.26 14.04 4.10
N LEU A 154 -5.66 15.08 3.51
CA LEU A 154 -6.24 16.43 3.37
C LEU A 154 -6.47 17.18 4.69
N GLU A 155 -6.02 16.67 5.84
CA GLU A 155 -6.09 17.40 7.11
C GLU A 155 -5.25 18.69 7.04
N PRO A 156 -5.85 19.88 7.24
CA PRO A 156 -5.15 21.16 7.24
C PRO A 156 -4.10 21.23 8.35
N LEU A 157 -2.91 21.80 8.05
CA LEU A 157 -1.83 21.92 9.04
C LEU A 157 -2.21 22.83 10.22
N ASP A 158 -3.06 23.83 10.00
CA ASP A 158 -3.49 24.79 11.02
C ASP A 158 -4.33 24.15 12.13
N LEU A 159 -5.11 23.11 11.81
CA LEU A 159 -5.86 22.37 12.83
C LEU A 159 -4.92 21.66 13.81
N ARG A 160 -3.76 21.17 13.35
CA ARG A 160 -2.76 20.55 14.24
C ARG A 160 -2.11 21.55 15.18
N VAL A 161 -1.94 22.80 14.75
CA VAL A 161 -1.31 23.86 15.54
C VAL A 161 -2.28 24.37 16.61
N HIS A 162 -3.57 24.51 16.31
CA HIS A 162 -4.57 24.94 17.28
C HIS A 162 -4.95 23.87 18.30
N SER A 163 -4.84 22.58 17.97
CA SER A 163 -4.94 21.49 18.96
C SER A 163 -3.79 21.48 19.97
N SER A 164 -2.64 22.11 19.65
CA SER A 164 -1.47 22.16 20.54
C SER A 164 -1.47 23.34 21.53
N SER A 165 -2.42 24.28 21.40
CA SER A 165 -2.44 25.54 22.16
C SER A 165 -3.57 25.66 23.21
N SER A 166 -4.47 24.68 23.33
CA SER A 166 -5.46 24.61 24.42
C SER A 166 -5.06 23.56 25.45
N SER A 167 -4.85 23.97 26.70
CA SER A 167 -4.28 23.19 27.80
C SER A 167 -5.07 21.96 28.28
N HIS A 168 -6.20 21.58 27.67
CA HIS A 168 -7.04 20.47 28.16
C HIS A 168 -7.84 19.67 27.09
N GLN A 169 -7.45 19.64 25.81
CA GLN A 169 -8.16 18.82 24.80
C GLN A 169 -7.24 17.81 24.09
N ASP A 170 -7.54 16.53 24.34
CA ASP A 170 -7.21 15.30 23.60
C ASP A 170 -6.07 15.39 22.55
N SER A 171 -4.83 15.43 23.03
CA SER A 171 -3.72 14.93 22.21
C SER A 171 -3.90 13.42 22.10
N SER A 172 -4.44 12.94 20.97
CA SER A 172 -4.41 11.52 20.64
C SER A 172 -3.00 11.01 20.84
N THR A 173 -2.79 10.17 21.85
CA THR A 173 -1.43 9.73 22.14
C THR A 173 -1.00 8.81 20.99
N LYS A 174 0.29 8.76 20.66
CA LYS A 174 0.79 7.77 19.69
C LYS A 174 0.44 6.33 20.09
N MET A 175 0.23 6.09 21.39
CA MET A 175 -0.26 4.83 21.90
C MET A 175 -1.70 4.55 21.51
N ASP A 176 -2.57 5.56 21.45
CA ASP A 176 -3.95 5.43 20.97
C ASP A 176 -3.98 5.05 19.48
N GLN A 177 -3.09 5.64 18.67
CA GLN A 177 -2.93 5.26 17.26
C GLN A 177 -2.55 3.77 17.13
N VAL A 178 -1.55 3.32 17.91
CA VAL A 178 -1.08 1.93 17.90
C VAL A 178 -2.18 0.97 18.37
N THR A 179 -2.88 1.29 19.45
CA THR A 179 -3.97 0.46 19.99
C THR A 179 -5.09 0.33 18.98
N SER A 180 -5.52 1.44 18.39
CA SER A 180 -6.58 1.45 17.36
C SER A 180 -6.15 0.70 16.09
N PHE A 181 -4.88 0.79 15.70
CA PHE A 181 -4.33 0.00 14.61
C PHE A 181 -4.32 -1.50 14.93
N GLN A 182 -3.89 -1.90 16.13
CA GLN A 182 -3.89 -3.31 16.56
C GLN A 182 -5.30 -3.90 16.61
N ASP A 183 -6.27 -3.14 17.11
CA ASP A 183 -7.68 -3.54 17.12
C ASP A 183 -8.22 -3.74 15.70
N LEU A 184 -7.94 -2.80 14.80
CA LEU A 184 -8.32 -2.92 13.39
C LEU A 184 -7.61 -4.10 12.71
N LEU A 185 -6.32 -4.30 12.97
CA LEU A 185 -5.55 -5.41 12.42
C LEU A 185 -6.08 -6.75 12.93
N SER A 186 -6.43 -6.86 14.21
CA SER A 186 -7.09 -8.02 14.79
C SER A 186 -8.42 -8.31 14.09
N LYS A 187 -9.26 -7.28 13.87
CA LYS A 187 -10.51 -7.43 13.11
C LYS A 187 -10.26 -7.92 11.68
N LEU A 188 -9.26 -7.37 11.00
CA LEU A 188 -8.88 -7.79 9.64
C LEU A 188 -8.41 -9.25 9.61
N THR A 189 -7.63 -9.71 10.60
CA THR A 189 -7.21 -11.12 10.66
C THR A 189 -8.41 -12.08 10.78
N GLN A 190 -9.48 -11.66 11.45
CA GLN A 190 -10.68 -12.46 11.67
C GLN A 190 -11.62 -12.43 10.46
N SER A 191 -11.86 -11.24 9.90
CA SER A 191 -12.86 -11.02 8.86
C SER A 191 -12.32 -11.19 7.43
N CYS A 192 -11.01 -11.00 7.22
CA CYS A 192 -10.40 -10.90 5.88
C CYS A 192 -9.24 -11.90 5.70
N PRO A 193 -9.49 -13.22 5.73
CA PRO A 193 -8.43 -14.24 5.69
C PRO A 193 -7.70 -14.34 4.34
N ARG A 194 -8.23 -13.71 3.28
CA ARG A 194 -7.72 -13.78 1.90
C ARG A 194 -6.81 -12.61 1.52
N ILE A 195 -6.41 -11.76 2.47
CA ILE A 195 -5.47 -10.66 2.20
C ILE A 195 -4.15 -11.25 1.69
N SER A 196 -3.80 -10.85 0.47
CA SER A 196 -2.59 -11.30 -0.24
C SER A 196 -1.60 -10.16 -0.49
N LYS A 197 -2.08 -8.90 -0.47
CA LYS A 197 -1.25 -7.70 -0.58
C LYS A 197 -1.58 -6.73 0.55
N MET A 198 -0.57 -6.31 1.30
CA MET A 198 -0.70 -5.36 2.39
C MET A 198 0.38 -4.28 2.31
N ARG A 199 -0.04 -3.03 2.44
CA ARG A 199 0.82 -1.86 2.58
C ARG A 199 0.36 -1.06 3.79
N VAL A 200 1.20 -0.98 4.82
CA VAL A 200 0.83 -0.33 6.09
C VAL A 200 2.02 0.39 6.73
N HIS A 201 1.75 1.42 7.53
CA HIS A 201 2.73 1.85 8.53
C HIS A 201 2.80 0.79 9.63
N PHE A 202 3.96 0.59 10.24
CA PHE A 202 4.12 -0.53 11.17
C PHE A 202 4.99 -0.17 12.36
N ASP A 203 4.46 -0.44 13.56
CA ASP A 203 5.04 -0.05 14.84
C ASP A 203 6.02 -1.08 15.42
N TRP A 204 6.13 -2.26 14.79
CA TRP A 204 7.06 -3.34 15.16
C TRP A 204 6.97 -3.83 16.61
N SER A 205 5.88 -3.55 17.33
CA SER A 205 5.63 -4.18 18.62
C SER A 205 5.30 -5.67 18.46
N ASP A 206 5.60 -6.46 19.49
CA ASP A 206 5.33 -7.90 19.48
C ASP A 206 3.85 -8.23 19.19
N PRO A 207 2.84 -7.50 19.73
CA PRO A 207 1.45 -7.71 19.37
C PRO A 207 1.16 -7.49 17.88
N SER A 208 1.68 -6.40 17.29
CA SER A 208 1.49 -6.11 15.86
C SER A 208 2.15 -7.16 14.97
N VAL A 209 3.35 -7.64 15.34
CA VAL A 209 4.05 -8.73 14.63
C VAL A 209 3.26 -10.03 14.73
N ALA A 210 2.74 -10.38 15.91
CA ALA A 210 1.93 -11.57 16.12
C ALA A 210 0.63 -11.53 15.30
N LEU A 211 -0.04 -10.38 15.24
CA LEU A 211 -1.24 -10.19 14.41
C LEU A 211 -0.93 -10.30 12.91
N LEU A 212 0.14 -9.64 12.44
CA LEU A 212 0.54 -9.68 11.04
C LEU A 212 0.94 -11.10 10.59
N SER A 213 1.55 -11.87 11.50
CA SER A 213 1.93 -13.27 11.29
C SER A 213 0.74 -14.19 11.02
N ARG A 214 -0.51 -13.76 11.29
CA ARG A 214 -1.72 -14.57 11.04
C ARG A 214 -2.19 -14.50 9.58
N PHE A 215 -1.67 -13.60 8.76
CA PHE A 215 -2.05 -13.49 7.34
C PHE A 215 -1.30 -14.50 6.47
N GLN A 216 -1.72 -15.76 6.53
CA GLN A 216 -1.04 -16.88 5.86
C GLN A 216 -1.10 -16.84 4.32
N GLN A 217 -2.02 -16.04 3.74
CA GLN A 217 -2.14 -15.85 2.29
C GLN A 217 -1.34 -14.67 1.76
N LEU A 218 -0.59 -13.98 2.63
CA LEU A 218 0.15 -12.79 2.25
C LEU A 218 1.31 -13.12 1.30
N ARG A 219 1.32 -12.46 0.15
CA ARG A 219 2.32 -12.60 -0.92
C ARG A 219 3.14 -11.34 -1.13
N VAL A 220 2.54 -10.17 -0.89
CA VAL A 220 3.19 -8.86 -1.05
C VAL A 220 2.99 -8.06 0.22
N LEU A 221 4.09 -7.64 0.84
CA LEU A 221 4.07 -6.86 2.08
C LEU A 221 4.98 -5.64 1.96
N GLU A 222 4.43 -4.45 2.21
CA GLU A 222 5.18 -3.20 2.37
C GLU A 222 4.94 -2.63 3.77
N LEU A 223 6.00 -2.62 4.57
CA LEU A 223 6.00 -2.08 5.93
C LEU A 223 6.69 -0.72 5.95
N LYS A 224 5.89 0.34 6.08
CA LYS A 224 6.35 1.71 6.20
C LYS A 224 6.76 2.04 7.62
N TYR A 225 7.74 2.93 7.74
CA TYR A 225 8.25 3.40 9.02
C TYR A 225 7.15 4.12 9.82
N PHE A 226 6.95 3.72 11.07
CA PHE A 226 6.17 4.48 12.06
C PHE A 226 7.10 5.06 13.14
N TRP A 227 6.82 6.29 13.56
CA TRP A 227 7.74 7.15 14.31
C TRP A 227 8.01 6.76 15.77
N VAL A 228 7.37 5.71 16.31
CA VAL A 228 7.61 5.31 17.70
C VAL A 228 9.04 4.81 17.87
N PHE A 229 9.77 5.39 18.82
CA PHE A 229 11.21 5.21 19.12
C PHE A 229 11.67 3.76 19.43
N LYS A 230 10.82 2.77 19.23
CA LYS A 230 11.18 1.35 19.29
C LYS A 230 11.77 0.97 17.94
N GLY A 231 13.09 0.84 17.92
CA GLY A 231 13.77 0.23 16.78
C GLY A 231 13.30 -1.20 16.57
N VAL A 232 13.47 -1.71 15.35
CA VAL A 232 13.16 -3.10 15.03
C VAL A 232 14.17 -4.00 15.74
N ALA A 233 13.70 -4.92 16.58
CA ALA A 233 14.57 -5.93 17.16
C ALA A 233 14.88 -7.02 16.11
N PRO A 234 16.13 -7.50 15.97
CA PRO A 234 16.45 -8.56 15.01
C PRO A 234 15.55 -9.79 15.10
N ALA A 235 15.19 -10.19 16.33
CA ALA A 235 14.28 -11.31 16.59
C ALA A 235 12.88 -11.07 15.98
N THR A 236 12.32 -9.86 16.11
CA THR A 236 10.97 -9.56 15.56
C THR A 236 10.91 -9.66 14.04
N LEU A 237 11.97 -9.24 13.34
CA LEU A 237 12.06 -9.37 11.88
C LEU A 237 12.14 -10.84 11.44
N GLN A 238 12.90 -11.65 12.20
CA GLN A 238 13.01 -13.08 11.95
C GLN A 238 11.68 -13.80 12.22
N THR A 239 11.01 -13.50 13.33
CA THR A 239 9.68 -14.02 13.64
C THR A 239 8.70 -13.73 12.51
N LEU A 240 8.64 -12.47 12.05
CA LEU A 240 7.74 -12.08 10.97
C LEU A 240 7.99 -12.86 9.68
N THR A 241 9.25 -12.93 9.24
CA THR A 241 9.58 -13.59 7.96
C THR A 241 9.42 -15.10 8.01
N SER A 242 9.68 -15.73 9.16
CA SER A 242 9.42 -17.16 9.35
C SER A 242 7.93 -17.51 9.37
N ALA A 243 7.07 -16.60 9.85
CA ALA A 243 5.64 -16.82 9.98
C ALA A 243 4.84 -16.62 8.68
N LEU A 244 5.46 -16.08 7.63
CA LEU A 244 4.83 -15.75 6.35
C LEU A 244 5.38 -16.63 5.21
N PRO A 245 4.99 -17.91 5.13
CA PRO A 245 5.60 -18.88 4.22
C PRO A 245 5.32 -18.61 2.74
N ASN A 246 4.30 -17.82 2.41
CA ASN A 246 3.89 -17.51 1.03
C ASN A 246 4.38 -16.14 0.53
N LEU A 247 5.19 -15.44 1.33
CA LEU A 247 5.62 -14.08 1.03
C LEU A 247 6.63 -14.06 -0.13
N ARG A 248 6.25 -13.45 -1.25
CA ARG A 248 7.10 -13.33 -2.45
C ARG A 248 7.78 -11.98 -2.57
N SER A 249 7.16 -10.91 -2.08
CA SER A 249 7.67 -9.54 -2.18
C SER A 249 7.61 -8.86 -0.82
N LEU A 250 8.74 -8.34 -0.36
CA LEU A 250 8.86 -7.62 0.90
C LEU A 250 9.55 -6.27 0.69
N THR A 251 8.90 -5.20 1.11
CA THR A 251 9.49 -3.86 1.17
C THR A 251 9.52 -3.38 2.61
N LEU A 252 10.71 -2.99 3.09
CA LEU A 252 10.94 -2.56 4.47
C LEU A 252 11.43 -1.12 4.51
N HIS A 253 10.74 -0.31 5.30
CA HIS A 253 11.16 1.05 5.64
C HIS A 253 11.51 1.06 7.13
N ILE A 254 12.75 0.69 7.46
CA ILE A 254 13.22 0.58 8.84
C ILE A 254 14.17 1.74 9.16
N LEU A 255 13.93 2.40 10.30
CA LEU A 255 14.86 3.35 10.91
C LEU A 255 15.53 2.67 12.11
N VAL A 256 16.79 2.25 11.98
CA VAL A 256 17.55 1.68 13.11
C VAL A 256 17.97 2.81 14.06
N PRO A 257 17.55 2.87 15.34
CA PRO A 257 17.91 3.97 16.24
C PRO A 257 19.42 4.10 16.45
N LEU A 258 19.90 5.29 16.82
CA LEU A 258 21.33 5.54 17.00
C LEU A 258 21.98 4.70 18.09
N ARG A 259 21.24 4.48 19.19
CA ARG A 259 21.63 3.55 20.25
C ARG A 259 21.84 2.11 19.78
N ASN A 260 21.29 1.74 18.62
CA ASN A 260 21.35 0.40 18.05
C ASN A 260 22.30 0.35 16.84
N LEU A 261 23.11 1.38 16.58
CA LEU A 261 24.15 1.32 15.55
C LEU A 261 25.10 0.14 15.82
N GLY A 262 25.43 -0.60 14.78
CA GLY A 262 26.20 -1.84 14.89
C GLY A 262 25.34 -3.10 14.98
N THR A 263 24.04 -2.97 15.23
CA THR A 263 23.10 -4.10 15.12
C THR A 263 23.02 -4.57 13.67
N SER A 264 23.12 -5.88 13.48
CA SER A 264 22.92 -6.53 12.19
C SER A 264 21.74 -7.49 12.26
N TYR A 265 21.10 -7.71 11.12
CA TYR A 265 19.83 -8.44 11.02
C TYR A 265 20.03 -9.72 10.22
N SER A 266 19.31 -10.76 10.61
CA SER A 266 19.22 -11.98 9.82
C SER A 266 17.83 -12.08 9.19
N LEU A 267 17.78 -12.52 7.93
CA LEU A 267 16.53 -12.71 7.20
C LEU A 267 16.52 -14.09 6.55
N GLU A 268 15.51 -14.89 6.83
CA GLU A 268 15.35 -16.22 6.26
C GLU A 268 13.96 -16.38 5.68
N SER A 269 13.87 -16.82 4.44
CA SER A 269 12.60 -17.12 3.77
C SER A 269 12.84 -17.99 2.54
N SER A 270 12.09 -19.06 2.40
CA SER A 270 12.17 -19.97 1.25
C SER A 270 11.40 -19.47 0.02
N SER A 271 10.48 -18.52 0.19
CA SER A 271 9.54 -18.07 -0.85
C SER A 271 9.78 -16.64 -1.34
N LEU A 272 10.62 -15.86 -0.65
CA LEU A 272 10.86 -14.46 -1.00
C LEU A 272 11.63 -14.34 -2.32
N GLU A 273 11.00 -13.71 -3.31
CA GLU A 273 11.53 -13.49 -4.66
C GLU A 273 12.04 -12.04 -4.83
N PHE A 274 11.45 -11.08 -4.14
CA PHE A 274 11.80 -9.66 -4.20
C PHE A 274 11.95 -9.07 -2.79
N LEU A 275 13.08 -8.39 -2.55
CA LEU A 275 13.36 -7.66 -1.31
C LEU A 275 13.77 -6.22 -1.64
N ASP A 276 13.04 -5.25 -1.09
CA ASP A 276 13.41 -3.84 -1.15
C ASP A 276 13.60 -3.25 0.25
N VAL A 277 14.86 -2.91 0.54
CA VAL A 277 15.27 -2.21 1.76
C VAL A 277 15.91 -0.87 1.43
N SER A 278 15.86 -0.42 0.18
CA SER A 278 16.40 0.87 -0.24
C SER A 278 15.83 2.08 0.52
N PRO A 279 14.59 2.08 1.04
CA PRO A 279 14.08 3.16 1.88
C PRO A 279 14.57 3.11 3.34
N SER A 280 15.17 1.98 3.76
CA SER A 280 15.63 1.79 5.14
C SER A 280 16.89 2.60 5.43
N ARG A 281 17.03 3.05 6.68
CA ARG A 281 18.17 3.84 7.16
C ARG A 281 18.90 3.08 8.26
N GLY A 282 20.09 2.58 7.95
CA GLY A 282 20.97 1.88 8.90
C GLY A 282 20.63 0.40 9.09
N LEU A 283 19.82 -0.18 8.20
CA LEU A 283 19.55 -1.61 8.18
C LEU A 283 20.74 -2.34 7.53
N VAL A 284 21.42 -3.19 8.31
CA VAL A 284 22.57 -3.97 7.85
C VAL A 284 22.28 -5.45 8.07
N PHE A 285 22.50 -6.29 7.06
CA PHE A 285 22.29 -7.72 7.19
C PHE A 285 23.58 -8.43 7.62
N SER A 286 23.49 -9.28 8.63
CA SER A 286 24.55 -10.24 8.97
C SER A 286 24.41 -11.55 8.20
N ARG A 287 23.17 -11.94 7.89
CA ARG A 287 22.87 -13.18 7.19
C ARG A 287 21.60 -13.02 6.36
N LEU A 288 21.64 -13.47 5.12
CA LEU A 288 20.47 -13.66 4.29
C LEU A 288 20.40 -15.14 3.92
N ARG A 289 19.25 -15.78 4.09
CA ARG A 289 18.99 -17.14 3.61
C ARG A 289 17.73 -17.10 2.77
N LEU A 290 17.91 -16.67 1.52
CA LEU A 290 16.80 -16.37 0.61
C LEU A 290 17.02 -17.13 -0.72
N PRO A 291 16.82 -18.46 -0.74
CA PRO A 291 17.10 -19.29 -1.90
C PRO A 291 16.25 -18.96 -3.13
N ALA A 292 15.09 -18.33 -2.96
CA ALA A 292 14.20 -17.92 -4.05
C ALA A 292 14.43 -16.48 -4.53
N LEU A 293 15.29 -15.70 -3.86
CA LEU A 293 15.46 -14.28 -4.15
C LEU A 293 15.99 -14.06 -5.56
N ARG A 294 15.29 -13.23 -6.34
CA ARG A 294 15.65 -12.86 -7.71
C ARG A 294 16.10 -11.42 -7.80
N GLU A 295 15.48 -10.53 -7.02
CA GLU A 295 15.78 -9.10 -7.04
C GLU A 295 15.97 -8.55 -5.62
N LEU A 296 17.05 -7.79 -5.45
CA LEU A 296 17.34 -7.01 -4.25
C LEU A 296 17.47 -5.53 -4.60
N ARG A 297 16.81 -4.68 -3.82
CA ARG A 297 17.06 -3.23 -3.79
C ARG A 297 17.57 -2.83 -2.43
N ALA A 298 18.76 -2.27 -2.39
CA ALA A 298 19.42 -1.81 -1.18
C ALA A 298 20.18 -0.51 -1.45
N LYS A 299 20.00 0.48 -0.58
CA LYS A 299 20.65 1.77 -0.70
C LYS A 299 21.16 2.22 0.66
N LYS A 300 22.41 2.67 0.68
CA LYS A 300 23.01 3.33 1.82
C LYS A 300 22.48 4.76 1.93
N ILE A 301 21.67 5.04 2.95
CA ILE A 301 21.16 6.39 3.22
C ILE A 301 21.94 7.04 4.36
N VAL A 302 22.67 8.12 4.09
CA VAL A 302 23.42 8.94 5.06
C VAL A 302 22.48 9.58 6.08
N ARG A 303 22.91 9.64 7.36
CA ARG A 303 22.08 10.15 8.46
C ARG A 303 22.41 11.56 8.96
N GLY A 304 23.46 12.22 8.46
CA GLY A 304 23.84 13.56 8.93
C GLY A 304 24.40 13.52 10.35
N ILE A 305 25.14 12.46 10.70
CA ILE A 305 25.63 12.22 12.07
C ILE A 305 27.12 12.08 12.02
N THR A 306 27.81 13.07 12.55
CA THR A 306 29.25 13.08 12.68
C THR A 306 29.67 12.22 13.87
N LEU A 307 30.22 11.04 13.59
CA LEU A 307 30.92 10.23 14.59
C LEU A 307 32.43 10.40 14.43
N ASP A 308 33.16 10.36 15.54
CA ASP A 308 34.62 10.34 15.47
C ASP A 308 35.11 9.09 14.71
N ARG A 309 36.29 9.20 14.08
CA ARG A 309 36.85 8.14 13.23
C ARG A 309 36.94 6.79 13.94
N ARG A 310 37.28 6.77 15.24
CA ARG A 310 37.45 5.51 16.00
C ARG A 310 36.10 4.85 16.24
N THR A 311 35.09 5.59 16.67
CA THR A 311 33.73 5.06 16.88
C THR A 311 33.14 4.54 15.57
N ARG A 312 33.31 5.29 14.46
CA ARG A 312 32.88 4.89 13.13
C ARG A 312 33.47 3.53 12.72
N LEU A 313 34.80 3.41 12.79
CA LEU A 313 35.51 2.18 12.43
C LEU A 313 35.12 1.00 13.33
N ARG A 314 34.92 1.22 14.64
CA ARG A 314 34.50 0.18 15.59
C ARG A 314 33.10 -0.38 15.30
N ILE A 315 32.18 0.47 14.83
CA ILE A 315 30.83 0.04 14.43
C ILE A 315 30.91 -0.72 13.11
N GLN A 316 31.61 -0.17 12.12
CA GLN A 316 31.72 -0.73 10.78
C GLN A 316 32.49 -2.05 10.72
N SER A 317 33.48 -2.25 11.58
CA SER A 317 34.25 -3.50 11.63
C SER A 317 33.40 -4.71 12.03
N ARG A 318 32.20 -4.47 12.58
CA ARG A 318 31.23 -5.52 12.92
C ARG A 318 30.29 -5.87 11.77
N TRP A 319 30.29 -5.08 10.69
CA TRP A 319 29.36 -5.26 9.59
C TRP A 319 29.99 -6.10 8.49
N PRO A 320 29.36 -7.24 8.13
CA PRO A 320 29.86 -8.03 7.02
C PRO A 320 29.65 -7.30 5.71
N CYS A 321 30.43 -7.69 4.71
CA CYS A 321 30.28 -7.17 3.37
C CYS A 321 28.98 -7.68 2.76
N LEU A 322 28.15 -6.77 2.23
CA LEU A 322 26.89 -7.11 1.57
C LEU A 322 27.11 -8.12 0.44
N TYR A 323 28.20 -7.98 -0.33
CA TYR A 323 28.58 -8.93 -1.36
C TYR A 323 28.71 -10.36 -0.83
N GLN A 324 29.44 -10.56 0.27
CA GLN A 324 29.62 -11.88 0.89
C GLN A 324 28.27 -12.45 1.38
N VAL A 325 27.47 -11.62 2.05
CA VAL A 325 26.14 -12.02 2.54
C VAL A 325 25.23 -12.46 1.39
N LEU A 326 25.27 -11.76 0.25
CA LEU A 326 24.48 -12.12 -0.94
C LEU A 326 25.01 -13.38 -1.61
N ARG A 327 26.32 -13.45 -1.82
CA ARG A 327 26.98 -14.60 -2.45
C ARG A 327 26.62 -15.89 -1.73
N ASP A 328 26.72 -15.89 -0.40
CA ASP A 328 26.53 -17.09 0.41
C ASP A 328 25.03 -17.41 0.61
N GLY A 329 24.17 -16.39 0.60
CA GLY A 329 22.78 -16.47 1.05
C GLY A 329 21.69 -16.53 -0.02
N THR A 330 22.00 -16.12 -1.25
CA THR A 330 20.98 -15.79 -2.28
C THR A 330 21.25 -16.47 -3.62
N PRO A 331 21.24 -17.83 -3.72
CA PRO A 331 21.67 -18.62 -4.89
C PRO A 331 21.04 -18.22 -6.25
N ARG A 332 19.84 -17.62 -6.24
CA ARG A 332 19.09 -17.27 -7.45
C ARG A 332 19.02 -15.77 -7.76
N LEU A 333 19.82 -14.95 -7.07
CA LEU A 333 19.82 -13.51 -7.28
C LEU A 333 20.28 -13.17 -8.70
N GLN A 334 19.46 -12.38 -9.40
CA GLN A 334 19.65 -11.97 -10.79
C GLN A 334 19.74 -10.45 -10.93
N VAL A 335 19.10 -9.69 -10.05
CA VAL A 335 19.02 -8.23 -10.13
C VAL A 335 19.40 -7.60 -8.80
N LEU A 336 20.33 -6.63 -8.84
CA LEU A 336 20.69 -5.79 -7.70
C LEU A 336 20.53 -4.32 -8.09
N ASN A 337 19.70 -3.57 -7.38
CA ASN A 337 19.45 -2.13 -7.62
C ASN A 337 19.04 -1.79 -9.07
N ASN A 338 18.18 -2.63 -9.67
CA ASN A 338 17.72 -2.57 -11.06
C ASN A 338 18.75 -2.99 -12.12
N GLU A 339 19.96 -3.36 -11.73
CA GLU A 339 21.00 -3.86 -12.64
C GLU A 339 21.06 -5.38 -12.65
N ARG A 340 21.21 -5.99 -13.84
CA ARG A 340 21.31 -7.44 -14.00
C ARG A 340 22.72 -7.91 -13.66
N LEU A 341 22.82 -8.90 -12.78
CA LEU A 341 24.09 -9.50 -12.38
C LEU A 341 24.61 -10.46 -13.47
N GLY A 342 25.90 -10.37 -13.80
CA GLY A 342 26.55 -11.31 -14.71
C GLY A 342 26.62 -12.75 -14.18
N ALA A 343 26.74 -13.75 -15.05
CA ALA A 343 26.65 -15.18 -14.68
C ALA A 343 27.68 -15.64 -13.64
N GLY A 344 28.85 -14.99 -13.55
CA GLY A 344 29.93 -15.28 -12.59
C GLY A 344 30.03 -14.30 -11.43
N TRP A 345 29.00 -13.49 -11.15
CA TRP A 345 29.07 -12.42 -10.14
C TRP A 345 29.44 -12.92 -8.73
N ARG A 346 29.29 -14.21 -8.44
CA ARG A 346 29.62 -14.81 -7.14
C ARG A 346 31.12 -15.08 -6.97
N ASP A 347 31.83 -15.31 -8.06
CA ASP A 347 33.22 -15.72 -8.05
C ASP A 347 34.12 -14.49 -7.91
N GLN A 348 33.79 -13.42 -8.65
CA GLN A 348 34.53 -12.17 -8.64
C GLN A 348 33.60 -10.97 -8.83
N THR A 349 33.95 -9.84 -8.21
CA THR A 349 33.32 -8.55 -8.51
C THR A 349 33.84 -7.97 -9.82
N TYR A 350 33.08 -7.03 -10.38
CA TYR A 350 33.41 -6.28 -11.59
C TYR A 350 32.98 -4.82 -11.41
N GLY A 351 33.51 -3.90 -12.21
CA GLY A 351 33.40 -2.46 -11.96
C GLY A 351 31.98 -1.94 -11.66
N ASP A 352 30.98 -2.36 -12.43
CA ASP A 352 29.59 -1.95 -12.21
C ASP A 352 29.03 -2.48 -10.88
N LEU A 353 29.36 -3.73 -10.53
CA LEU A 353 28.97 -4.33 -9.26
C LEU A 353 29.65 -3.64 -8.07
N ASP A 354 30.93 -3.30 -8.19
CA ASP A 354 31.65 -2.53 -7.17
C ASP A 354 31.01 -1.15 -6.96
N SER A 355 30.62 -0.45 -8.04
CA SER A 355 29.91 0.82 -7.95
C SER A 355 28.55 0.71 -7.23
N ILE A 356 27.81 -0.37 -7.48
CA ILE A 356 26.56 -0.65 -6.77
C ILE A 356 26.82 -0.93 -5.29
N LEU A 357 27.86 -1.72 -4.99
CA LEU A 357 28.26 -2.04 -3.62
C LEU A 357 28.73 -0.80 -2.86
N ASP A 358 29.42 0.15 -3.48
CA ASP A 358 29.77 1.42 -2.87
C ASP A 358 28.54 2.25 -2.45
N GLN A 359 27.43 2.10 -3.18
CA GLN A 359 26.17 2.77 -2.89
C GLN A 359 25.25 1.99 -1.95
N ALA A 360 25.46 0.69 -1.74
CA ALA A 360 24.55 -0.18 -0.99
C ALA A 360 25.18 -0.79 0.28
N CYS A 361 26.48 -1.07 0.25
CA CYS A 361 27.22 -1.77 1.29
C CYS A 361 27.73 -0.81 2.36
N TYR A 362 27.69 -1.28 3.62
CA TYR A 362 28.10 -0.54 4.81
C TYR A 362 29.48 -0.93 5.35
N CYS A 363 30.11 -1.97 4.79
CA CYS A 363 31.38 -2.49 5.31
C CYS A 363 32.56 -1.55 5.02
N ILE A 364 33.69 -1.78 5.69
CA ILE A 364 34.92 -0.97 5.57
C ILE A 364 35.46 -0.93 4.13
N GLN A 365 35.29 -1.98 3.34
CA GLN A 365 35.86 -2.08 1.98
C GLN A 365 35.17 -1.19 0.93
N HIS A 366 33.90 -0.81 1.16
CA HIS A 366 33.04 -0.15 0.16
C HIS A 366 32.58 1.23 0.66
N LEU A 367 33.50 1.99 1.28
CA LEU A 367 33.10 3.17 2.03
C LEU A 367 34.08 4.33 1.96
N ASP A 368 33.50 5.54 1.91
CA ASP A 368 34.14 6.71 2.54
C ASP A 368 33.22 7.60 3.44
N SER A 369 31.88 7.53 3.39
CA SER A 369 31.08 8.59 4.08
C SER A 369 29.64 8.31 4.57
N TRP A 370 29.33 7.20 5.26
CA TRP A 370 27.97 6.98 5.79
C TRP A 370 27.56 7.81 7.05
N LEU A 371 28.56 8.21 7.86
CA LEU A 371 28.38 8.91 9.15
C LEU A 371 29.02 10.30 9.10
N TRP A 372 28.69 11.06 8.07
CA TRP A 372 28.97 12.50 8.04
C TRP A 372 27.73 13.25 8.47
#